data_AF-G9WXW0-F1
#
_entry.id   AF-G9WXW0-F1
#
_cell.length_a   1.000
_cell.length_b   1.000
_cell.length_c   1.000
_cell.angle_alpha   90.00
_cell.angle_beta   90.00
_cell.angle_gamma   90.00
#
_symmetry.space_group_name_H-M   'P 1'
#
loop_
_entity.id
_entity.type
_entity.pdbx_description
1 polymer ?
#
loop_
_entity_poly.entity_id
_entity_poly.type
_entity_poly.pdbx_seq_one_letter_code
_entity_poly.pdbx_strand_id
1 'polypeptide(L)'
;MAFILIFSMFFSNSIFAFGTNNNSTDVVCLKMDYQDSQKNNGIYLTEEYIIDGKFYRYEHKEENGFNIIKISGAENITIKAPIKNNRDIFSFSYKMANSDDWNYFSEIENYELFYMSVTQAVLAGALAGVCGGPVGAFFGAASVLLGMQASGYMNLKIIIGGKWRTVGTSIEYRRYAKLYDKSGRYIDTVHWSGLR
;
A
#
# COMPACT_ATOMS: atom_id res chain seq x y z
N MET A 1 -46.51 12.26 13.56
CA MET A 1 -45.80 11.39 12.61
C MET A 1 -44.53 12.11 12.20
N ALA A 2 -43.39 11.72 12.77
CA ALA A 2 -42.11 12.37 12.52
C ALA A 2 -41.15 11.35 11.90
N PHE A 3 -40.63 11.69 10.71
CA PHE A 3 -39.54 11.01 10.02
C PHE A 3 -38.28 11.05 10.90
N ILE A 4 -37.63 9.92 11.14
CA ILE A 4 -36.27 9.87 11.72
C ILE A 4 -35.31 9.40 10.65
N LEU A 5 -34.35 10.29 10.36
CA LEU A 5 -33.26 10.16 9.41
C LEU A 5 -32.30 9.00 9.76
N ILE A 6 -31.84 8.34 8.71
CA ILE A 6 -30.77 7.34 8.70
C ILE A 6 -29.45 8.02 9.08
N PHE A 7 -28.85 7.59 10.20
CA PHE A 7 -27.49 7.96 10.59
C PHE A 7 -26.50 7.11 9.79
N SER A 8 -25.88 7.70 8.77
CA SER A 8 -24.66 7.15 8.14
C SER A 8 -23.46 7.86 8.75
N MET A 9 -22.73 7.17 9.63
CA MET A 9 -21.43 7.64 10.10
C MET A 9 -20.36 7.20 9.09
N PHE A 10 -20.08 8.05 8.11
CA PHE A 10 -18.81 8.00 7.39
C PHE A 10 -17.76 8.71 8.27
N PHE A 11 -16.90 7.95 8.94
CA PHE A 11 -15.66 8.53 9.47
C PHE A 11 -14.68 8.66 8.31
N SER A 12 -14.69 9.83 7.66
CA SER A 12 -13.59 10.27 6.82
C SER A 12 -12.37 10.50 7.72
N ASN A 13 -11.44 9.56 7.77
CA ASN A 13 -10.07 9.89 8.20
C ASN A 13 -9.35 10.54 7.01
N SER A 14 -9.73 11.78 6.68
CA SER A 14 -8.91 12.66 5.86
C SER A 14 -7.70 13.06 6.69
N ILE A 15 -6.58 12.34 6.52
CA ILE A 15 -5.28 12.79 6.99
C ILE A 15 -4.83 13.90 6.05
N PHE A 16 -4.99 15.15 6.49
CA PHE A 16 -4.36 16.31 5.88
C PHE A 16 -2.85 16.27 6.17
N ALA A 17 -2.02 16.28 5.13
CA ALA A 17 -0.61 16.66 5.23
C ALA A 17 -0.45 18.03 4.56
N PHE A 18 -0.13 19.04 5.36
CA PHE A 18 0.24 20.39 4.93
C PHE A 18 1.56 20.36 4.16
N GLY A 19 1.61 21.00 3.00
CA GLY A 19 2.85 21.26 2.29
C GLY A 19 3.60 22.46 2.89
N THR A 20 4.93 22.35 3.02
CA THR A 20 5.81 23.51 3.15
C THR A 20 7.06 23.40 2.24
N ASN A 21 6.94 24.03 1.08
CA ASN A 21 7.94 24.74 0.26
C ASN A 21 9.44 24.29 0.16
N ASN A 22 9.82 24.06 -1.11
CA ASN A 22 10.92 24.64 -1.89
C ASN A 22 12.24 23.85 -2.02
N ASN A 23 12.29 23.14 -3.14
CA ASN A 23 13.40 22.52 -3.88
C ASN A 23 13.69 21.04 -3.57
N SER A 24 13.25 20.21 -4.53
CA SER A 24 13.56 18.78 -4.78
C SER A 24 12.51 17.78 -4.26
N THR A 25 11.77 17.17 -5.21
CA THR A 25 10.86 16.01 -5.05
C THR A 25 9.57 16.22 -4.24
N ASP A 26 8.69 17.11 -4.70
CA ASP A 26 7.38 17.35 -4.08
C ASP A 26 6.42 16.20 -4.41
N VAL A 27 6.17 15.32 -3.44
CA VAL A 27 5.05 14.37 -3.45
C VAL A 27 3.91 14.97 -2.62
N VAL A 28 2.79 15.28 -3.26
CA VAL A 28 1.59 15.84 -2.61
C VAL A 28 0.43 14.87 -2.81
N CYS A 29 -0.15 14.38 -1.71
CA CYS A 29 -1.37 13.58 -1.75
C CYS A 29 -2.59 14.49 -1.96
N LEU A 30 -3.33 14.27 -3.05
CA LEU A 30 -4.57 14.97 -3.34
C LEU A 30 -5.79 14.22 -2.80
N LYS A 31 -5.78 12.89 -2.95
CA LYS A 31 -6.91 12.05 -2.57
C LYS A 31 -6.44 10.65 -2.22
N MET A 32 -7.04 10.08 -1.18
CA MET A 32 -6.94 8.66 -0.83
C MET A 32 -8.32 8.16 -0.43
N ASP A 33 -8.85 7.20 -1.17
CA ASP A 33 -10.26 6.82 -1.09
C ASP A 33 -10.41 5.29 -1.12
N TYR A 34 -10.83 4.75 0.03
CA TYR A 34 -11.12 3.34 0.19
C TYR A 34 -12.57 3.06 -0.18
N GLN A 35 -12.77 2.08 -1.05
CA GLN A 35 -14.05 1.81 -1.67
C GLN A 35 -14.42 0.33 -1.54
N ASP A 36 -15.71 0.04 -1.52
CA ASP A 36 -16.21 -1.33 -1.51
C ASP A 36 -15.95 -1.99 -2.88
N SER A 37 -14.98 -2.91 -2.89
CA SER A 37 -14.56 -3.66 -4.09
C SER A 37 -15.73 -4.35 -4.82
N GLN A 38 -16.78 -4.78 -4.11
CA GLN A 38 -17.95 -5.43 -4.73
C GLN A 38 -18.77 -4.45 -5.56
N LYS A 39 -18.78 -3.17 -5.17
CA LYS A 39 -19.55 -2.11 -5.83
C LYS A 39 -18.75 -1.35 -6.87
N ASN A 40 -17.41 -1.40 -6.81
CA ASN A 40 -16.54 -0.66 -7.73
C ASN A 40 -15.68 -1.57 -8.62
N ASN A 41 -16.27 -2.62 -9.21
CA ASN A 41 -15.62 -3.48 -10.20
C ASN A 41 -14.25 -4.06 -9.72
N GLY A 42 -14.16 -4.40 -8.44
CA GLY A 42 -12.95 -4.92 -7.79
C GLY A 42 -11.94 -3.86 -7.32
N ILE A 43 -12.14 -2.58 -7.63
CA ILE A 43 -11.28 -1.50 -7.15
C ILE A 43 -11.60 -1.22 -5.68
N TYR A 44 -10.59 -1.29 -4.82
CA TYR A 44 -10.76 -1.12 -3.38
C TYR A 44 -10.05 0.12 -2.82
N LEU A 45 -9.11 0.69 -3.56
CA LEU A 45 -8.39 1.91 -3.16
C LEU A 45 -8.06 2.73 -4.41
N THR A 46 -8.35 4.03 -4.35
CA THR A 46 -7.87 5.01 -5.32
C THR A 46 -7.00 6.04 -4.61
N GLU A 47 -5.81 6.30 -5.16
CA GLU A 47 -4.89 7.32 -4.67
C GLU A 47 -4.55 8.30 -5.79
N GLU A 48 -4.49 9.59 -5.46
CA GLU A 48 -4.15 10.66 -6.40
C GLU A 48 -3.03 11.51 -5.80
N TYR A 49 -1.96 11.71 -6.56
CA TYR A 49 -0.78 12.44 -6.13
C TYR A 49 -0.31 13.42 -7.20
N ILE A 50 0.32 14.51 -6.76
CA ILE A 50 1.26 15.28 -7.56
C ILE A 50 2.66 14.85 -7.20
N ILE A 51 3.44 14.37 -8.17
CA ILE A 51 4.84 13.95 -7.99
C ILE A 51 5.66 14.74 -9.00
N ASP A 52 6.62 15.52 -8.53
CA ASP A 52 7.45 16.40 -9.39
C ASP A 52 6.60 17.29 -10.31
N GLY A 53 5.51 17.85 -9.77
CA GLY A 53 4.57 18.70 -10.50
C GLY A 53 3.66 17.98 -11.51
N LYS A 54 3.71 16.64 -11.57
CA LYS A 54 2.90 15.83 -12.48
C LYS A 54 1.81 15.06 -11.72
N PHE A 55 0.62 14.97 -12.30
CA PHE A 55 -0.49 14.24 -11.71
C PHE A 55 -0.41 12.73 -11.98
N TYR A 56 -0.61 11.94 -10.92
CA TYR A 56 -0.69 10.49 -10.95
C TYR A 56 -1.93 10.02 -10.23
N ARG A 57 -2.64 9.08 -10.84
CA ARG A 57 -3.75 8.35 -10.22
C ARG A 57 -3.47 6.85 -10.20
N TYR A 58 -3.64 6.25 -9.04
CA TYR A 58 -3.41 4.84 -8.76
C TYR A 58 -4.76 4.19 -8.42
N GLU A 59 -5.12 3.13 -9.14
CA GLU A 59 -6.30 2.32 -8.84
C GLU A 59 -5.84 0.92 -8.44
N HIS A 60 -6.19 0.51 -7.22
CA HIS A 60 -5.83 -0.79 -6.66
C HIS A 60 -7.00 -1.76 -6.81
N LYS A 61 -6.70 -2.93 -7.37
CA LYS A 61 -7.64 -4.02 -7.59
C LYS A 61 -7.01 -5.34 -7.17
N GLU A 62 -7.80 -6.20 -6.53
CA GLU A 62 -7.44 -7.61 -6.34
C GLU A 62 -8.23 -8.45 -7.35
N GLU A 63 -7.54 -9.23 -8.19
CA GLU A 63 -8.20 -10.06 -9.20
C GLU A 63 -7.40 -11.34 -9.45
N ASN A 64 -8.08 -12.50 -9.41
CA ASN A 64 -7.49 -13.81 -9.70
C ASN A 64 -6.21 -14.13 -8.90
N GLY A 65 -6.14 -13.68 -7.65
CA GLY A 65 -4.98 -13.88 -6.79
C GLY A 65 -3.80 -12.94 -7.10
N PHE A 66 -4.04 -11.81 -7.78
CA PHE A 66 -3.05 -10.78 -8.04
C PHE A 66 -3.48 -9.43 -7.47
N ASN A 67 -2.51 -8.69 -6.95
CA ASN A 67 -2.60 -7.25 -6.73
C ASN A 67 -2.33 -6.57 -8.07
N ILE A 68 -3.28 -5.77 -8.52
CA ILE A 68 -3.19 -4.98 -9.72
C ILE A 68 -3.21 -3.51 -9.30
N ILE A 69 -2.21 -2.75 -9.71
CA ILE A 69 -2.16 -1.30 -9.55
C ILE A 69 -2.10 -0.69 -10.93
N LYS A 70 -3.14 0.06 -11.29
CA LYS A 70 -3.18 0.82 -12.53
C LYS A 70 -2.76 2.26 -12.23
N ILE A 71 -1.70 2.69 -12.88
CA ILE A 71 -1.17 4.05 -12.84
C ILE A 71 -1.67 4.77 -14.09
N SER A 72 -2.20 5.99 -13.91
CA SER A 72 -2.68 6.85 -14.99
C SER A 72 -2.35 8.33 -14.73
N GLY A 73 -2.45 9.17 -15.76
CA GLY A 73 -2.09 10.60 -15.71
C GLY A 73 -0.78 10.84 -16.45
N ALA A 74 0.27 11.19 -15.72
CA ALA A 74 1.60 11.45 -16.26
C ALA A 74 2.25 10.23 -16.92
N GLU A 75 1.95 9.03 -16.42
CA GLU A 75 2.35 7.74 -16.98
C GLU A 75 1.15 6.80 -16.97
N ASN A 76 1.08 5.87 -17.93
CA ASN A 76 0.01 4.90 -18.06
C ASN A 76 0.59 3.48 -18.03
N ILE A 77 0.59 2.87 -16.85
CA ILE A 77 1.27 1.59 -16.57
C ILE A 77 0.35 0.73 -15.71
N THR A 78 0.29 -0.57 -16.00
CA THR A 78 -0.38 -1.54 -15.13
C THR A 78 0.65 -2.45 -14.50
N ILE A 79 0.67 -2.45 -13.18
CA ILE A 79 1.51 -3.31 -12.36
C ILE A 79 0.66 -4.48 -11.89
N LYS A 80 1.22 -5.69 -11.99
CA LYS A 80 0.57 -6.91 -11.54
C LYS A 80 1.55 -7.73 -10.73
N ALA A 81 1.22 -7.97 -9.47
CA ALA A 81 2.01 -8.77 -8.55
C ALA A 81 1.16 -9.90 -7.95
N PRO A 82 1.68 -11.13 -7.82
CA PRO A 82 0.93 -12.21 -7.20
C PRO A 82 0.67 -11.91 -5.73
N ILE A 83 -0.57 -12.14 -5.27
CA ILE A 83 -0.91 -12.12 -3.85
C ILE A 83 -0.28 -13.35 -3.23
N LYS A 84 0.86 -13.14 -2.58
CA LYS A 84 1.50 -14.17 -1.78
C LYS A 84 0.70 -14.31 -0.50
N ASN A 85 -0.18 -15.31 -0.51
CA ASN A 85 -1.20 -15.47 0.50
C ASN A 85 -0.58 -15.75 1.87
N ASN A 86 -0.90 -14.90 2.85
CA ASN A 86 -1.05 -15.30 4.26
C ASN A 86 -2.30 -16.21 4.42
N ARG A 87 -2.56 -17.17 3.51
CA ARG A 87 -3.81 -17.96 3.51
C ARG A 87 -3.98 -18.81 4.77
N ASP A 88 -2.92 -18.93 5.56
CA ASP A 88 -2.93 -19.52 6.88
C ASP A 88 -3.19 -18.48 7.99
N ILE A 89 -3.89 -17.36 7.75
CA ILE A 89 -4.27 -16.43 8.84
C ILE A 89 -5.73 -16.03 8.77
N PHE A 90 -6.34 -15.91 7.60
CA PHE A 90 -7.79 -15.68 7.50
C PHE A 90 -8.62 -16.95 7.73
N SER A 91 -8.02 -18.14 7.68
CA SER A 91 -8.65 -19.43 8.00
C SER A 91 -8.55 -19.82 9.48
N PHE A 92 -7.78 -19.07 10.29
CA PHE A 92 -7.74 -19.30 11.73
C PHE A 92 -8.99 -18.70 12.38
N SER A 93 -10.05 -19.51 12.37
CA SER A 93 -11.02 -19.59 13.44
C SER A 93 -11.60 -18.23 13.86
N TYR A 94 -12.75 -17.88 13.29
CA TYR A 94 -13.72 -16.87 13.76
C TYR A 94 -14.14 -17.02 15.25
N LYS A 95 -13.49 -17.90 16.02
CA LYS A 95 -13.86 -18.31 17.36
C LYS A 95 -13.04 -17.67 18.48
N MET A 96 -12.09 -16.76 18.24
CA MET A 96 -11.36 -16.10 19.34
C MET A 96 -11.08 -14.58 19.21
N ALA A 97 -11.63 -13.88 18.20
CA ALA A 97 -11.27 -12.49 17.93
C ALA A 97 -12.12 -11.43 18.67
N ASN A 98 -12.43 -11.68 19.95
CA ASN A 98 -13.10 -10.71 20.84
C ASN A 98 -12.12 -9.98 21.77
N SER A 99 -10.81 -10.08 21.55
CA SER A 99 -9.84 -9.26 22.29
C SER A 99 -9.41 -8.06 21.46
N ASP A 100 -9.33 -6.90 22.12
CA ASP A 100 -8.69 -5.69 21.59
C ASP A 100 -7.16 -5.84 21.44
N ASP A 101 -6.63 -7.05 21.68
CA ASP A 101 -5.22 -7.37 21.66
C ASP A 101 -4.69 -7.56 20.24
N TRP A 102 -3.41 -7.23 20.09
CA TRP A 102 -2.70 -7.38 18.83
C TRP A 102 -2.30 -8.83 18.55
N ASN A 103 -2.78 -9.35 17.43
CA ASN A 103 -2.35 -10.60 16.83
C ASN A 103 -1.30 -10.32 15.75
N TYR A 104 -0.28 -11.17 15.64
CA TYR A 104 0.84 -10.95 14.70
C TYR A 104 0.68 -11.78 13.43
N PHE A 105 1.08 -11.21 12.30
CA PHE A 105 1.27 -11.96 11.07
C PHE A 105 2.62 -12.68 11.10
N SER A 106 2.70 -13.89 10.53
CA SER A 106 4.01 -14.46 10.18
C SER A 106 4.71 -13.57 9.16
N GLU A 107 6.03 -13.42 9.31
CA GLU A 107 6.84 -12.73 8.32
C GLU A 107 6.94 -13.61 7.06
N ILE A 108 6.64 -13.03 5.89
CA ILE A 108 6.91 -13.65 4.59
C ILE A 108 8.17 -13.02 4.02
N GLU A 109 9.11 -13.87 3.61
CA GLU A 109 10.27 -13.44 2.83
C GLU A 109 10.03 -13.62 1.33
N ASN A 110 10.31 -12.57 0.57
CA ASN A 110 10.18 -12.52 -0.88
C ASN A 110 11.47 -12.04 -1.52
N TYR A 111 11.81 -12.63 -2.66
CA TYR A 111 12.88 -12.14 -3.52
C TYR A 111 12.25 -11.68 -4.81
N GLU A 112 12.41 -10.40 -5.12
CA GLU A 112 11.76 -9.76 -6.25
C GLU A 112 12.78 -8.91 -7.02
N LEU A 113 12.71 -8.98 -8.35
CA LEU A 113 13.57 -8.22 -9.25
C LEU A 113 12.85 -6.93 -9.66
N PHE A 114 13.39 -5.78 -9.25
CA PHE A 114 12.87 -4.47 -9.62
C PHE A 114 13.71 -3.84 -10.72
N TYR A 115 13.04 -3.21 -11.68
CA TYR A 115 13.71 -2.38 -12.68
C TYR A 115 13.90 -0.97 -12.11
N MET A 116 15.14 -0.51 -12.07
CA MET A 116 15.57 0.72 -11.39
C MET A 116 15.65 1.92 -12.33
N SER A 117 15.57 1.72 -13.64
CA SER A 117 15.51 2.80 -14.64
C SER A 117 14.06 3.28 -14.88
N VAL A 118 13.25 3.37 -13.81
CA VAL A 118 11.85 3.83 -13.83
C VAL A 118 11.69 5.08 -12.98
N THR A 119 10.54 5.74 -13.09
CA THR A 119 10.21 6.89 -12.24
C THR A 119 9.94 6.44 -10.79
N GLN A 120 10.10 7.38 -9.84
CA GLN A 120 9.77 7.13 -8.43
C GLN A 120 8.32 6.68 -8.25
N ALA A 121 7.41 7.28 -9.03
CA ALA A 121 5.99 6.93 -9.10
C ALA A 121 5.76 5.46 -9.43
N VAL A 122 6.41 4.97 -10.48
CA VAL A 122 6.28 3.59 -10.95
C VAL A 122 6.92 2.62 -9.96
N LEU A 123 8.09 2.96 -9.41
CA LEU A 123 8.77 2.10 -8.45
C LEU A 123 7.98 1.97 -7.13
N ALA A 124 7.41 3.07 -6.64
CA ALA A 124 6.53 3.05 -5.47
C ALA A 124 5.28 2.19 -5.73
N GLY A 125 4.67 2.32 -6.92
CA GLY A 125 3.57 1.46 -7.34
C GLY A 125 3.96 -0.02 -7.40
N ALA A 126 5.18 -0.34 -7.86
CA ALA A 126 5.67 -1.71 -7.93
C ALA A 126 5.85 -2.31 -6.54
N LEU A 127 6.48 -1.56 -5.62
CA LEU A 127 6.66 -1.96 -4.24
C LEU A 127 5.31 -2.16 -3.54
N ALA A 128 4.35 -1.25 -3.75
CA ALA A 128 3.00 -1.35 -3.21
C ALA A 128 2.26 -2.59 -3.72
N GLY A 129 2.40 -2.91 -5.01
CA GLY A 129 1.79 -4.10 -5.61
C GLY A 129 2.31 -5.39 -4.99
N VAL A 130 3.64 -5.48 -4.81
CA VAL A 130 4.30 -6.63 -4.19
C VAL A 130 3.96 -6.73 -2.70
N CYS A 131 3.96 -5.61 -1.97
CA CYS A 131 3.84 -5.61 -0.52
C CYS A 131 2.38 -5.61 -0.01
N GLY A 132 1.42 -5.20 -0.84
CA GLY A 132 0.00 -5.13 -0.47
C GLY A 132 -0.32 -3.95 0.46
N GLY A 133 0.07 -2.74 0.04
CA GLY A 133 -0.18 -1.49 0.76
C GLY A 133 -0.45 -0.31 -0.19
N PRO A 134 -0.71 0.89 0.36
CA PRO A 134 -0.91 2.08 -0.46
C PRO A 134 0.39 2.56 -1.08
N VAL A 135 0.34 3.10 -2.29
CA VAL A 135 1.50 3.62 -3.03
C VAL A 135 2.21 4.71 -2.24
N GLY A 136 1.44 5.56 -1.56
CA GLY A 136 1.95 6.63 -0.70
C GLY A 136 3.03 6.20 0.29
N ALA A 137 2.89 5.00 0.87
CA ALA A 137 3.83 4.49 1.86
C ALA A 137 5.22 4.19 1.27
N PHE A 138 5.31 3.92 -0.04
CA PHE A 138 6.54 3.45 -0.68
C PHE A 138 7.34 4.53 -1.39
N PHE A 139 6.89 5.79 -1.43
CA PHE A 139 7.63 6.86 -2.11
C PHE A 139 9.02 7.09 -1.51
N GLY A 140 9.17 7.03 -0.19
CA GLY A 140 10.46 7.17 0.49
C GLY A 140 11.45 6.05 0.10
N ALA A 141 11.01 4.80 0.23
CA ALA A 141 11.80 3.64 -0.18
C ALA A 141 12.15 3.69 -1.68
N ALA A 142 11.22 4.11 -2.54
CA ALA A 142 11.47 4.28 -3.97
C ALA A 142 12.56 5.33 -4.23
N SER A 143 12.56 6.48 -3.53
CA SER A 143 13.63 7.48 -3.64
C SER A 143 14.99 6.92 -3.25
N VAL A 144 15.07 6.19 -2.13
CA VAL A 144 16.33 5.58 -1.66
C VAL A 144 16.86 4.62 -2.73
N LEU A 145 16.00 3.73 -3.22
CA LEU A 145 16.36 2.75 -4.22
C LEU A 145 16.85 3.40 -5.52
N LEU A 146 16.17 4.44 -6.03
CA LEU A 146 16.62 5.18 -7.21
C LEU A 146 17.97 5.90 -6.96
N GLY A 147 18.18 6.40 -5.74
CA GLY A 147 19.43 7.03 -5.32
C GLY A 147 20.62 6.06 -5.22
N MET A 148 20.39 4.75 -5.14
CA MET A 148 21.47 3.73 -5.08
C MET A 148 22.20 3.55 -6.43
N GLN A 149 21.85 4.30 -7.48
CA GLN A 149 22.51 4.32 -8.80
C GLN A 149 22.71 2.93 -9.44
N ALA A 150 21.87 1.95 -9.10
CA ALA A 150 21.91 0.64 -9.72
C ALA A 150 21.35 0.74 -11.15
N SER A 151 22.22 0.80 -12.15
CA SER A 151 21.80 0.80 -13.55
C SER A 151 21.16 -0.55 -13.89
N GLY A 152 19.88 -0.56 -14.27
CA GLY A 152 19.18 -1.77 -14.71
C GLY A 152 18.27 -2.38 -13.66
N TYR A 153 18.64 -3.53 -13.09
CA TYR A 153 17.78 -4.29 -12.18
C TYR A 153 18.40 -4.46 -10.79
N MET A 154 17.55 -4.48 -9.77
CA MET A 154 17.94 -4.78 -8.40
C MET A 154 17.11 -5.95 -7.86
N ASN A 155 17.79 -6.98 -7.37
CA ASN A 155 17.16 -8.02 -6.57
C ASN A 155 17.00 -7.50 -5.15
N LEU A 156 15.75 -7.42 -4.69
CA LEU A 156 15.39 -7.05 -3.34
C LEU A 156 14.91 -8.27 -2.58
N LYS A 157 15.46 -8.45 -1.37
CA LYS A 157 14.83 -9.27 -0.35
C LYS A 157 13.84 -8.39 0.41
N ILE A 158 12.58 -8.80 0.42
CA ILE A 158 11.47 -8.09 1.04
C ILE A 158 10.88 -8.98 2.13
N ILE A 159 10.89 -8.50 3.36
CA ILE A 159 10.27 -9.19 4.49
C ILE A 159 9.00 -8.43 4.87
N ILE A 160 7.84 -9.05 4.64
CA ILE A 160 6.54 -8.46 4.93
C ILE A 160 6.00 -9.07 6.21
N GLY A 161 5.59 -8.23 7.15
CA GLY A 161 4.99 -8.67 8.40
C GLY A 161 4.04 -7.64 8.96
N GLY A 162 3.59 -7.86 10.19
CA GLY A 162 2.76 -6.89 10.87
C GLY A 162 1.92 -7.49 11.99
N LYS A 163 0.85 -6.78 12.31
CA LYS A 163 -0.12 -7.17 13.31
C LYS A 163 -1.51 -6.67 12.95
N TRP A 164 -2.52 -7.30 13.53
CA TRP A 164 -3.91 -6.96 13.37
C TRP A 164 -4.66 -7.14 14.68
N ARG A 165 -5.81 -6.47 14.80
CA ARG A 165 -6.76 -6.66 15.90
C ARG A 165 -8.18 -6.39 15.40
N THR A 166 -9.16 -6.97 16.07
CA THR A 166 -10.55 -6.63 15.84
C THR A 166 -10.89 -5.36 16.62
N VAL A 167 -11.57 -4.41 15.98
CA VAL A 167 -12.10 -3.20 16.60
C VAL A 167 -13.57 -3.08 16.20
N GLY A 168 -14.46 -3.51 17.09
CA GLY A 168 -15.90 -3.59 16.79
C GLY A 168 -16.19 -4.56 15.64
N THR A 169 -16.75 -4.06 14.54
CA THR A 169 -17.04 -4.86 13.33
C THR A 169 -15.93 -4.81 12.28
N SER A 170 -14.81 -4.15 12.57
CA SER A 170 -13.72 -3.93 11.64
C SER A 170 -12.42 -4.57 12.12
N ILE A 171 -11.48 -4.78 11.21
CA ILE A 171 -10.12 -5.26 11.49
C ILE A 171 -9.16 -4.09 11.27
N GLU A 172 -8.52 -3.63 12.34
CA GLU A 172 -7.38 -2.73 12.25
C GLU A 172 -6.12 -3.57 11.97
N TYR A 173 -5.33 -3.18 10.98
CA TYR A 173 -4.02 -3.78 10.74
C TYR A 173 -2.92 -2.74 10.66
N ARG A 174 -1.73 -3.16 11.07
CA ARG A 174 -0.47 -2.41 10.93
C ARG A 174 0.54 -3.35 10.32
N ARG A 175 1.02 -3.01 9.13
CA ARG A 175 1.95 -3.80 8.35
C ARG A 175 3.27 -3.06 8.17
N TYR A 176 4.28 -3.84 7.86
CA TYR A 176 5.57 -3.32 7.44
C TYR A 176 6.17 -4.18 6.34
N ALA A 177 7.07 -3.58 5.59
CA ALA A 177 7.94 -4.24 4.64
C ALA A 177 9.37 -3.78 4.89
N LYS A 178 10.25 -4.70 5.27
CA LYS A 178 11.69 -4.45 5.39
C LYS A 178 12.34 -4.79 4.05
N LEU A 179 13.10 -3.86 3.51
CA LEU A 179 13.78 -3.99 2.22
C LEU A 179 15.27 -4.18 2.45
N TYR A 180 15.83 -5.20 1.80
CA TYR A 180 17.25 -5.50 1.82
C TYR A 180 17.76 -5.69 0.39
N ASP A 181 19.02 -5.33 0.15
CA ASP A 181 19.67 -5.65 -1.11
C ASP A 181 20.07 -7.14 -1.17
N LYS A 182 20.56 -7.58 -2.35
CA LYS A 182 21.03 -8.96 -2.56
C LYS A 182 22.12 -9.43 -1.61
N SER A 183 22.86 -8.51 -0.98
CA SER A 183 23.93 -8.84 -0.02
C SER A 183 23.41 -8.94 1.41
N GLY A 184 22.11 -8.72 1.62
CA GLY A 184 21.47 -8.71 2.93
C GLY A 184 21.63 -7.37 3.66
N ARG A 185 22.14 -6.33 3.00
CA ARG A 185 22.24 -5.00 3.61
C ARG A 185 20.87 -4.35 3.63
N TYR A 186 20.53 -3.81 4.79
CA TYR A 186 19.29 -3.08 5.03
C TYR A 186 19.21 -1.83 4.13
N ILE A 187 18.06 -1.61 3.52
CA ILE A 187 17.76 -0.43 2.69
C ILE A 187 16.78 0.46 3.44
N ASP A 188 15.58 -0.04 3.74
CA ASP A 188 14.52 0.75 4.37
C ASP A 188 13.46 -0.15 5.03
N THR A 189 12.63 0.42 5.89
CA THR A 189 11.43 -0.22 6.45
C THR A 189 10.24 0.68 6.18
N VAL A 190 9.32 0.18 5.36
CA VAL A 190 8.07 0.87 5.06
C VAL A 190 6.99 0.37 6.02
N HIS A 191 6.20 1.30 6.57
CA HIS A 191 5.07 1.00 7.45
C HIS A 191 3.78 1.53 6.85
N TRP A 192 2.70 0.77 6.98
CA TRP A 192 1.36 1.23 6.64
C TRP A 192 0.31 0.60 7.55
N SER A 193 -0.82 1.27 7.69
CA SER A 193 -1.95 0.79 8.48
C SER A 193 -3.23 0.97 7.71
N GLY A 194 -4.24 0.18 8.05
CA GLY A 194 -5.57 0.35 7.52
C GLY A 194 -6.62 -0.27 8.41
N LEU A 195 -7.86 0.02 8.07
CA LEU A 195 -9.06 -0.56 8.67
C LEU A 195 -9.79 -1.31 7.57
N ARG A 196 -10.23 -2.53 7.84
CA ARG A 196 -11.03 -3.34 6.91
C ARG A 196 -12.34 -3.78 7.54
#